data_AF-A0A0N1N4H2-F1
#
_entry.id   AF-A0A0N1N4H2-F1
#
_cell.length_a   1.000
_cell.length_b   1.000
_cell.length_c   1.000
_cell.angle_alpha   90.00
_cell.angle_beta   90.00
_cell.angle_gamma   90.00
#
_symmetry.space_group_name_H-M   'P 1'
#
loop_
_entity.id
_entity.type
_entity.pdbx_description
1 polymer ?
#
loop_
_entity_poly.entity_id
_entity_poly.type
_entity_poly.pdbx_seq_one_letter_code
_entity_poly.pdbx_strand_id
1 'polypeptide(L)'
;MEYAHKPAQSAQTSPTPRPPRPPRLDWAAIAPAIAQLRRQGCSNRETARRLGLNIKTLEAHLRRHRLRNALPMDRPDQVRRTCLNCDTAFVADGRFLRLCPDCRAMFS
;
A
#
# COMPACT_ATOMS: atom_id res chain seq x y z
N MET A 1 -25.20 53.14 43.21
CA MET A 1 -24.91 52.98 41.77
C MET A 1 -24.74 51.49 41.53
N GLU A 2 -25.84 50.81 41.20
CA GLU A 2 -25.87 49.38 40.89
C GLU A 2 -25.45 49.17 39.43
N TYR A 3 -24.38 48.42 39.22
CA TYR A 3 -23.91 48.04 37.89
C TYR A 3 -24.55 46.70 37.52
N ALA A 4 -25.56 46.74 36.65
CA ALA A 4 -26.22 45.56 36.12
C ALA A 4 -25.30 44.80 35.14
N HIS A 5 -24.92 43.57 35.52
CA HIS A 5 -24.23 42.64 34.63
C HIS A 5 -25.21 42.08 33.59
N LYS A 6 -24.94 42.38 32.32
CA LYS A 6 -25.67 41.88 31.15
C LYS A 6 -25.17 40.46 30.81
N PRO A 7 -26.02 39.42 30.74
CA PRO A 7 -25.55 38.07 30.46
C PRO A 7 -25.14 37.93 28.98
N ALA A 8 -23.97 37.33 28.77
CA ALA A 8 -23.45 36.97 27.45
C ALA A 8 -24.29 35.84 26.85
N GLN A 9 -24.84 36.08 25.65
CA GLN A 9 -25.60 35.08 24.89
C GLN A 9 -24.64 34.04 24.30
N SER A 10 -24.79 32.78 24.73
CA SER A 10 -24.09 31.64 24.15
C SER A 10 -24.51 31.42 22.71
N ALA A 11 -23.58 31.61 21.77
CA ALA A 11 -23.76 31.28 20.36
C ALA A 11 -23.99 29.78 20.19
N GLN A 12 -25.18 29.39 19.77
CA GLN A 12 -25.50 28.02 19.38
C GLN A 12 -24.96 27.77 17.97
N THR A 13 -23.83 27.08 17.86
CA THR A 13 -23.31 26.58 16.58
C THR A 13 -24.18 25.42 16.11
N SER A 14 -24.85 25.57 14.97
CA SER A 14 -25.60 24.50 14.31
C SER A 14 -24.67 23.33 13.94
N PRO A 15 -25.09 22.06 14.10
CA PRO A 15 -24.25 20.91 13.80
C PRO A 15 -24.11 20.74 12.27
N THR A 16 -22.86 20.74 11.79
CA THR A 16 -22.50 20.41 10.41
C THR A 16 -23.00 18.99 10.05
N PRO A 17 -23.62 18.77 8.88
CA PRO A 17 -24.08 17.45 8.47
C PRO A 17 -22.90 16.47 8.38
N ARG A 18 -23.04 15.33 9.07
CA ARG A 18 -22.06 14.24 9.00
C ARG A 18 -22.07 13.63 7.60
N PRO A 19 -20.89 13.35 7.00
CA PRO A 19 -20.83 12.69 5.71
C PRO A 19 -21.53 11.32 5.76
N PRO A 20 -22.18 10.90 4.66
CA PRO A 20 -22.84 9.61 4.59
C PRO A 20 -21.84 8.50 4.84
N ARG A 21 -22.29 7.44 5.52
CA ARG A 21 -21.47 6.25 5.76
C ARG A 21 -21.05 5.69 4.39
N PRO A 22 -19.74 5.46 4.16
CA PRO A 22 -19.30 4.90 2.90
C PRO A 22 -19.96 3.53 2.66
N PRO A 23 -20.32 3.20 1.41
CA PRO A 23 -20.93 1.91 1.10
C PRO A 23 -20.03 0.78 1.59
N ARG A 24 -20.65 -0.26 2.16
CA ARG A 24 -19.91 -1.45 2.59
C ARG A 24 -19.28 -2.08 1.35
N LEU A 25 -17.97 -2.27 1.39
CA LEU A 25 -17.24 -2.92 0.32
C LEU A 25 -17.69 -4.38 0.20
N ASP A 26 -18.23 -4.76 -0.95
CA ASP A 26 -18.64 -6.13 -1.22
C ASP A 26 -17.44 -7.01 -1.58
N TRP A 27 -16.95 -7.74 -0.59
CA TRP A 27 -15.82 -8.64 -0.76
C TRP A 27 -16.14 -9.86 -1.60
N ALA A 28 -17.40 -10.30 -1.69
CA ALA A 28 -17.76 -11.46 -2.50
C ALA A 28 -17.60 -11.16 -4.00
N ALA A 29 -17.98 -9.95 -4.42
CA ALA A 29 -17.79 -9.49 -5.80
C ALA A 29 -16.31 -9.25 -6.16
N ILE A 30 -15.49 -8.81 -5.19
CA ILE A 30 -14.11 -8.34 -5.44
C ILE A 30 -13.07 -9.45 -5.27
N ALA A 31 -13.32 -10.45 -4.42
CA ALA A 31 -12.37 -11.53 -4.14
C ALA A 31 -11.90 -12.30 -5.39
N PRO A 32 -12.76 -12.64 -6.37
CA PRO A 32 -12.31 -13.29 -7.61
C PRO A 32 -11.32 -12.43 -8.41
N ALA A 33 -11.57 -11.12 -8.50
CA ALA A 33 -10.69 -10.18 -9.20
C ALA A 33 -9.32 -10.04 -8.51
N ILE A 34 -9.30 -10.01 -7.17
CA ILE A 34 -8.06 -10.06 -6.39
C ILE A 34 -7.28 -11.35 -6.71
N ALA A 35 -7.95 -12.50 -6.71
CA ALA A 35 -7.31 -13.79 -7.00
C ALA A 35 -6.73 -13.84 -8.43
N GLN A 36 -7.45 -13.31 -9.43
CA GLN A 36 -6.96 -13.23 -10.81
C GLN A 36 -5.72 -12.34 -10.93
N LEU A 37 -5.76 -11.12 -10.37
CA LEU A 37 -4.61 -10.20 -10.40
C LEU A 37 -3.38 -10.78 -9.69
N ARG A 38 -3.60 -11.53 -8.61
CA ARG A 38 -2.51 -12.20 -7.90
C ARG A 38 -1.93 -13.38 -8.69
N ARG A 39 -2.74 -14.16 -9.39
CA ARG A 39 -2.23 -15.19 -10.33
C ARG A 39 -1.40 -14.58 -11.46
N GLN A 40 -1.67 -13.34 -11.85
CA GLN A 40 -0.85 -12.58 -12.82
C GLN A 40 0.43 -11.99 -12.21
N GLY A 41 0.72 -12.23 -10.93
CA GLY A 41 1.91 -11.69 -10.25
C GLY A 41 1.82 -10.21 -9.91
N CYS A 42 0.61 -9.62 -9.85
CA CYS A 42 0.44 -8.24 -9.42
C CYS A 42 0.74 -8.10 -7.92
N SER A 43 1.52 -7.08 -7.55
CA SER A 43 1.76 -6.75 -6.15
C SER A 43 0.46 -6.29 -5.47
N ASN A 44 0.42 -6.28 -4.13
CA ASN A 44 -0.73 -5.76 -3.39
C ASN A 44 -1.02 -4.29 -3.75
N ARG A 45 0.03 -3.48 -3.96
CA ARG A 45 -0.10 -2.07 -4.35
C ARG A 45 -0.75 -1.92 -5.73
N GLU A 46 -0.29 -2.72 -6.69
CA GLU A 46 -0.85 -2.71 -8.05
C GLU A 46 -2.28 -3.27 -8.09
N THR A 47 -2.53 -4.34 -7.33
CA THR A 47 -3.87 -4.92 -7.18
C THR A 47 -4.85 -3.90 -6.59
N ALA A 48 -4.45 -3.20 -5.53
CA ALA A 48 -5.26 -2.15 -4.93
C ALA A 48 -5.53 -1.00 -5.91
N ARG A 49 -4.52 -0.57 -6.66
CA ARG A 49 -4.65 0.47 -7.70
C ARG A 49 -5.65 0.07 -8.78
N ARG A 50 -5.54 -1.15 -9.32
CA ARG A 50 -6.43 -1.66 -10.39
C ARG A 50 -7.87 -1.82 -9.94
N LEU A 51 -8.10 -2.11 -8.66
CA LEU A 51 -9.44 -2.27 -8.08
C LEU A 51 -10.00 -0.98 -7.47
N GLY A 52 -9.25 0.14 -7.52
CA GLY A 52 -9.67 1.39 -6.90
C GLY A 52 -9.76 1.33 -5.37
N LEU A 53 -9.02 0.42 -4.73
CA LEU A 53 -9.06 0.19 -3.29
C LEU A 53 -7.88 0.84 -2.59
N ASN A 54 -8.07 1.18 -1.31
CA ASN A 54 -6.95 1.52 -0.45
C ASN A 54 -6.12 0.25 -0.16
N ILE A 55 -4.80 0.35 -0.30
CA ILE A 55 -3.88 -0.76 -0.04
C ILE A 55 -4.04 -1.34 1.37
N LYS A 56 -4.30 -0.50 2.39
CA LYS A 56 -4.49 -0.97 3.77
C LYS A 56 -5.75 -1.81 3.91
N THR A 57 -6.83 -1.44 3.20
CA THR A 57 -8.09 -2.18 3.16
C THR A 57 -7.89 -3.56 2.53
N LEU A 58 -7.18 -3.60 1.40
CA LEU A 58 -6.80 -4.86 0.74
C LEU A 58 -5.93 -5.74 1.66
N GLU A 59 -4.89 -5.18 2.27
CA GLU A 59 -4.02 -5.94 3.17
C GLU A 59 -4.74 -6.45 4.42
N ALA A 60 -5.66 -5.66 5.00
CA ALA A 60 -6.47 -6.08 6.13
C ALA A 60 -7.36 -7.29 5.76
N HIS A 61 -7.96 -7.27 4.58
CA HIS A 61 -8.72 -8.39 4.06
C HIS A 61 -7.83 -9.62 3.80
N LEU A 62 -6.70 -9.46 3.11
CA LEU A 62 -5.74 -10.55 2.87
C LEU A 62 -5.21 -11.17 4.17
N ARG A 63 -4.98 -10.34 5.20
CA ARG A 63 -4.60 -10.80 6.55
C ARG A 63 -5.71 -11.65 7.17
N ARG A 64 -6.94 -11.13 7.18
CA ARG A 64 -8.10 -11.79 7.80
C ARG A 64 -8.40 -13.15 7.16
N HIS A 65 -8.26 -13.27 5.85
CA HIS A 65 -8.54 -14.49 5.10
C HIS A 65 -7.30 -15.38 4.88
N ARG A 66 -6.17 -15.10 5.56
CA ARG A 66 -4.90 -15.85 5.43
C ARG A 66 -4.36 -15.98 3.99
N LEU A 67 -4.80 -15.11 3.09
CA LEU A 67 -4.41 -15.12 1.67
C LEU A 67 -3.06 -14.45 1.43
N ARG A 68 -2.41 -13.91 2.46
CA ARG A 68 -1.16 -13.14 2.32
C ARG A 68 -0.07 -13.89 1.54
N ASN A 69 0.00 -15.22 1.70
CA ASN A 69 1.05 -16.06 1.12
C ASN A 69 0.68 -16.70 -0.23
N ALA A 70 -0.51 -16.43 -0.78
CA ALA A 70 -0.96 -17.01 -2.06
C ALA A 70 -0.41 -16.29 -3.31
N LEU A 71 0.43 -15.26 -3.14
CA LEU A 71 1.30 -14.78 -4.21
C LEU A 71 2.57 -15.61 -4.11
N PRO A 72 3.05 -16.23 -5.20
CA PRO A 72 4.43 -16.67 -5.25
C PRO A 72 5.29 -15.48 -4.83
N MET A 73 6.01 -15.62 -3.72
CA MET A 73 7.08 -14.69 -3.33
C MET A 73 8.20 -14.68 -4.39
N ASP A 74 8.12 -15.58 -5.38
CA ASP A 74 8.92 -15.73 -6.59
C ASP A 74 8.85 -14.58 -7.61
N ARG A 75 8.54 -13.34 -7.20
CA ARG A 75 8.97 -12.23 -8.03
C ARG A 75 10.42 -11.95 -7.65
N PRO A 76 11.41 -12.28 -8.51
CA PRO A 76 12.78 -11.97 -8.20
C PRO A 76 12.86 -10.45 -8.00
N ASP A 77 13.49 -10.01 -6.91
CA ASP A 77 13.66 -8.61 -6.54
C ASP A 77 14.69 -7.95 -7.48
N GLN A 78 14.36 -7.97 -8.78
CA GLN A 78 15.21 -7.51 -9.86
C GLN A 78 15.19 -6.00 -9.91
N VAL A 79 16.34 -5.38 -9.64
CA VAL A 79 16.50 -3.94 -9.67
C VAL A 79 17.60 -3.57 -10.65
N ARG A 80 17.29 -2.72 -11.63
CA ARG A 80 18.30 -2.12 -12.53
C ARG A 80 19.16 -1.14 -11.74
N ARG A 81 20.48 -1.34 -11.75
CA ARG A 81 21.45 -0.56 -10.98
C ARG A 81 22.80 -0.46 -11.69
N THR A 82 23.68 0.33 -11.10
CA THR A 82 25.07 0.50 -11.51
C THR A 82 25.98 -0.18 -10.48
N CYS A 83 27.00 -0.91 -10.92
CA CYS A 83 27.95 -1.60 -10.05
C CYS A 83 28.82 -0.60 -9.27
N LEU A 84 28.99 -0.81 -7.96
CA LEU A 84 29.85 0.04 -7.13
C LEU A 84 31.36 -0.07 -7.43
N ASN A 85 31.81 -1.10 -8.15
CA ASN A 85 33.23 -1.34 -8.40
C ASN A 85 33.69 -0.91 -9.80
N CYS A 86 32.83 -1.07 -10.82
CA CYS A 86 33.20 -0.84 -12.22
C CYS A 86 32.20 0.03 -12.98
N ASP A 87 31.18 0.55 -12.30
CA ASP A 87 30.12 1.38 -12.90
C ASP A 87 29.30 0.74 -14.04
N THR A 88 29.43 -0.56 -14.25
CA THR A 88 28.62 -1.28 -15.25
C THR A 88 27.15 -1.35 -14.81
N ALA A 89 26.23 -1.06 -15.74
CA ALA A 89 24.80 -1.26 -15.53
C ALA A 89 24.44 -2.75 -15.52
N PHE A 90 23.68 -3.19 -14.51
CA PHE A 90 23.26 -4.59 -14.38
C PHE A 90 21.89 -4.71 -13.70
N VAL A 91 21.31 -5.90 -13.76
CA VAL A 91 20.08 -6.27 -13.04
C VAL A 91 20.48 -7.08 -11.81
N ALA A 92 20.20 -6.54 -10.62
CA ALA A 92 20.51 -7.17 -9.35
C ALA A 92 19.35 -8.06 -8.88
N ASP A 93 19.59 -9.34 -8.59
CA ASP A 93 18.62 -10.25 -7.95
C ASP A 93 18.49 -9.99 -6.44
N GLY A 94 18.10 -8.77 -6.09
CA GLY A 94 17.94 -8.33 -4.71
C GLY A 94 18.40 -6.89 -4.50
N ARG A 95 17.61 -6.13 -3.73
CA ARG A 95 17.90 -4.73 -3.37
C ARG A 95 19.20 -4.52 -2.57
N PHE A 96 19.82 -5.57 -2.06
CA PHE A 96 21.08 -5.48 -1.31
C PHE A 96 22.30 -5.76 -2.18
N LEU A 97 22.13 -6.41 -3.33
CA LEU A 97 23.23 -6.68 -4.26
C LEU A 97 23.62 -5.38 -4.98
N ARG A 98 24.89 -4.98 -4.83
CA ARG A 98 25.45 -3.75 -5.42
C ARG A 98 26.68 -3.97 -6.30
N LEU A 99 27.10 -5.23 -6.44
CA LEU A 99 28.18 -5.64 -7.32
C LEU A 99 27.59 -6.40 -8.50
N CYS A 100 28.10 -6.15 -9.71
CA CYS A 100 27.77 -6.97 -10.87
C CYS A 100 28.31 -8.40 -10.70
N PRO A 101 27.85 -9.37 -11.51
CA PRO A 101 28.31 -10.76 -11.41
C PRO A 101 29.84 -10.91 -11.47
N ASP A 102 30.50 -10.17 -12.36
CA ASP A 102 31.95 -10.23 -12.54
C ASP A 102 32.70 -9.71 -11.30
N CYS A 103 32.38 -8.50 -10.83
CA CYS A 103 33.03 -7.95 -9.65
C CYS A 103 32.70 -8.75 -8.39
N ARG A 104 31.48 -9.28 -8.27
CA ARG A 104 31.12 -10.15 -7.14
C ARG A 104 31.99 -11.41 -7.11
N ALA A 105 32.24 -12.05 -8.25
CA ALA A 105 33.08 -13.24 -8.33
C ALA A 105 34.52 -12.97 -7.84
N MET A 106 35.00 -11.72 -7.93
CA MET A 106 36.33 -11.33 -7.43
C MET A 106 36.39 -11.17 -5.89
N PHE A 107 35.24 -11.00 -5.22
CA PHE A 107 35.14 -10.78 -3.77
C PHE A 107 34.41 -11.92 -3.04
N SER A 108 34.20 -13.06 -3.70
CA SER A 108 33.45 -14.20 -3.18
C SER A 108 34.34 -15.34 -2.69
#